data_AF-B9JQM8-F1
#
_entry.id   AF-B9JQM8-F1
#
_cell.length_a   1.000
_cell.length_b   1.000
_cell.length_c   1.000
_cell.angle_alpha   90.00
_cell.angle_beta   90.00
_cell.angle_gamma   90.00
#
_symmetry.space_group_name_H-M   'P 1'
#
loop_
_entity.id
_entity.type
_entity.pdbx_description
1 polymer ?
#
loop_
_entity_poly.entity_id
_entity_poly.type
_entity_poly.pdbx_seq_one_letter_code
_entity_poly.pdbx_strand_id
1 'polypeptide(L)'
;MRDQCCAHHRVDDDHYQQPGDLFRRMDAAQRQTLFDNTARAVGGAAIHIQERHVANCMKADPEYGAGVREALSRLAIVRPVDGSVAAE
;
A
#
# COMPACT_ATOMS: atom_id res chain seq x y z
N MET A 1 -36.80 -23.30 8.11
CA MET A 1 -36.41 -22.41 9.23
C MET A 1 -35.06 -21.81 8.85
N ARG A 2 -35.10 -20.62 8.24
CA ARG A 2 -34.05 -19.61 7.97
C ARG A 2 -32.68 -20.08 7.42
N ASP A 3 -32.53 -19.91 6.11
CA ASP A 3 -31.27 -19.70 5.39
C ASP A 3 -30.45 -18.55 6.00
N GLN A 4 -29.44 -18.88 6.81
CA GLN A 4 -28.51 -17.88 7.32
C GLN A 4 -27.11 -18.49 7.41
N CYS A 5 -26.40 -18.65 6.28
CA CYS A 5 -25.03 -19.18 6.28
C CYS A 5 -24.02 -18.42 5.40
N CYS A 6 -24.42 -17.36 4.71
CA CYS A 6 -23.47 -16.51 3.98
C CYS A 6 -23.38 -15.17 4.69
N ALA A 7 -22.45 -15.10 5.65
CA ALA A 7 -22.16 -13.89 6.41
C ALA A 7 -21.93 -12.72 5.46
N HIS A 8 -22.70 -11.65 5.70
CA HIS A 8 -22.60 -10.37 5.02
C HIS A 8 -21.25 -9.74 5.41
N HIS A 9 -20.16 -10.06 4.70
CA HIS A 9 -18.82 -9.50 4.94
C HIS A 9 -18.74 -7.97 4.71
N ARG A 10 -19.84 -7.33 4.29
CA ARG A 10 -19.93 -5.88 4.03
C ARG A 10 -20.43 -5.06 5.22
N VAL A 11 -20.54 -5.64 6.42
CA VAL A 11 -21.00 -4.91 7.62
C VAL A 11 -19.82 -4.32 8.41
N ASP A 12 -18.60 -4.79 8.15
CA ASP A 12 -17.41 -4.28 8.82
C ASP A 12 -16.67 -3.32 7.86
N ASP A 13 -16.99 -2.02 7.96
CA ASP A 13 -16.43 -0.94 7.13
C ASP A 13 -14.98 -0.58 7.54
N ASP A 14 -14.43 -1.21 8.58
CA ASP A 14 -13.06 -0.95 9.03
C ASP A 14 -12.02 -1.81 8.30
N HIS A 15 -11.69 -1.37 7.09
CA HIS A 15 -10.64 -1.98 6.27
C HIS A 15 -9.22 -1.48 6.59
N TYR A 16 -9.06 -0.57 7.55
CA TYR A 16 -7.82 0.19 7.75
C TYR A 16 -7.18 0.00 9.12
N GLN A 17 -7.96 -0.43 10.12
CA GLN A 17 -7.47 -0.66 11.47
C GLN A 17 -6.47 -1.83 11.54
N GLN A 18 -6.81 -2.98 10.97
CA GLN A 18 -5.91 -4.15 10.96
C GLN A 18 -4.54 -3.88 10.34
N PRO A 19 -4.43 -3.30 9.12
CA PRO A 19 -3.12 -2.99 8.54
C PRO A 19 -2.38 -1.90 9.32
N GLY A 20 -3.09 -0.91 9.89
CA GLY A 20 -2.49 0.11 10.74
C GLY A 20 -1.89 -0.48 12.03
N ASP A 21 -2.60 -1.40 12.68
CA ASP A 21 -2.12 -2.08 13.89
C ASP A 21 -0.90 -2.96 13.61
N LEU A 22 -0.88 -3.65 12.46
CA LEU A 22 0.30 -4.41 12.04
C LEU A 22 1.50 -3.49 11.84
N PHE A 23 1.31 -2.37 11.14
CA PHE A 23 2.37 -1.39 10.87
C PHE A 23 2.97 -0.81 12.16
N ARG A 24 2.11 -0.44 13.14
CA ARG A 24 2.56 0.09 14.44
C ARG A 24 3.37 -0.90 15.27
N ARG A 25 3.22 -2.21 15.00
CA ARG A 25 4.00 -3.27 15.68
C ARG A 25 5.35 -3.56 15.04
N MET A 26 5.58 -3.08 13.81
CA MET A 26 6.86 -3.27 13.12
C MET A 26 7.93 -2.34 13.69
N ASP A 27 9.19 -2.77 13.67
CA ASP A 27 10.33 -1.89 13.95
C ASP A 27 10.68 -0.98 12.75
N ALA A 28 11.60 -0.03 12.94
CA ALA A 28 11.96 0.93 11.91
C ALA A 28 12.54 0.27 10.64
N ALA A 29 13.33 -0.80 10.77
CA ALA A 29 13.95 -1.49 9.64
C ALA A 29 12.91 -2.29 8.84
N GLN A 30 11.97 -2.92 9.54
CA GLN A 30 10.82 -3.61 8.94
C GLN A 30 9.93 -2.63 8.18
N ARG A 31 9.61 -1.47 8.77
CA ARG A 31 8.84 -0.42 8.10
C ARG A 31 9.54 0.10 6.86
N GLN A 32 10.85 0.35 6.92
CA GLN A 32 11.63 0.78 5.77
C GLN A 32 11.58 -0.26 4.64
N THR A 33 11.79 -1.54 4.97
CA THR A 33 11.70 -2.65 4.01
C THR A 33 10.31 -2.74 3.37
N LEU A 34 9.25 -2.54 4.17
CA LEU A 34 7.87 -2.50 3.68
C LEU A 34 7.68 -1.39 2.65
N PHE A 35 8.18 -0.18 2.93
CA PHE A 35 8.06 0.95 2.00
C PHE A 35 8.77 0.68 0.68
N ASP A 36 10.02 0.21 0.74
CA ASP A 36 10.83 -0.04 -0.45
C ASP A 36 10.27 -1.19 -1.31
N ASN A 37 9.74 -2.24 -0.67
CA ASN A 37 9.06 -3.33 -1.38
C ASN A 37 7.79 -2.85 -2.07
N THR A 38 6.98 -2.08 -1.35
CA THR A 38 5.72 -1.52 -1.86
C THR A 38 5.98 -0.60 -3.05
N ALA A 39 6.97 0.29 -2.94
CA ALA A 39 7.32 1.22 -4.00
C ALA A 39 7.86 0.49 -5.25
N ARG A 40 8.64 -0.59 -5.09
CA ARG A 40 9.07 -1.41 -6.24
C ARG A 40 7.91 -2.12 -6.94
N ALA A 41 6.95 -2.64 -6.16
CA ALA A 41 5.79 -3.32 -6.71
C ALA A 41 4.81 -2.36 -7.42
N VAL A 42 4.60 -1.16 -6.85
CA VAL A 42 3.58 -0.21 -7.31
C VAL A 42 4.14 0.85 -8.26
N GLY A 43 5.46 1.10 -8.25
CA GLY A 43 6.11 2.17 -9.02
C GLY A 43 6.04 2.01 -10.54
N GLY A 44 5.69 0.82 -11.05
CA GLY A 44 5.40 0.58 -12.46
C GLY A 44 3.96 0.91 -12.88
N ALA A 45 3.05 1.09 -11.92
CA ALA A 45 1.64 1.37 -12.19
C ALA A 45 1.42 2.84 -12.61
N ALA A 46 0.26 3.14 -13.18
CA ALA A 46 -0.13 4.52 -13.50
C ALA A 46 -0.21 5.40 -12.24
N ILE A 47 0.15 6.68 -12.35
CA ILE A 47 0.26 7.62 -11.21
C ILE A 47 -0.98 7.63 -10.31
N HIS A 48 -2.19 7.70 -10.88
CA HIS A 48 -3.44 7.68 -10.10
C HIS A 48 -3.64 6.38 -9.28
N ILE A 49 -3.07 5.25 -9.72
CA ILE A 49 -3.09 4.00 -8.96
C ILE A 49 -2.12 4.07 -7.79
N GLN A 50 -0.93 4.65 -8.01
CA GLN A 50 0.06 4.89 -6.96
C GLN A 50 -0.52 5.82 -5.88
N GLU A 51 -1.14 6.93 -6.29
CA GLU A 51 -1.80 7.90 -5.42
C GLU A 51 -2.93 7.26 -4.61
N ARG A 52 -3.77 6.43 -5.25
CA ARG A 52 -4.82 5.69 -4.56
C ARG A 52 -4.26 4.72 -3.51
N HIS A 53 -3.15 4.03 -3.83
CA HIS A 53 -2.50 3.14 -2.87
C HIS A 53 -1.96 3.92 -1.67
N VAL A 54 -1.27 5.04 -1.90
CA VAL A 54 -0.80 5.94 -0.85
C VAL A 54 -1.96 6.45 0.00
N ALA A 55 -3.07 6.87 -0.61
CA ALA A 55 -4.25 7.35 0.13
C ALA A 55 -4.85 6.27 1.03
N ASN A 56 -4.86 5.00 0.59
CA ASN A 56 -5.30 3.88 1.43
C ASN A 56 -4.32 3.62 2.59
N CYS A 57 -3.01 3.69 2.35
CA CYS A 57 -2.02 3.58 3.42
C CYS A 57 -2.17 4.71 4.45
N MET A 58 -2.45 5.95 4.01
CA MET A 58 -2.68 7.08 4.91
C MET A 58 -3.91 6.90 5.81
N LYS A 59 -4.94 6.19 5.34
CA LYS A 59 -6.11 5.84 6.15
C LYS A 59 -5.79 4.80 7.23
N ALA A 60 -4.82 3.92 6.97
CA ALA A 60 -4.35 2.92 7.95
C ALA A 60 -3.41 3.53 8.99
N ASP A 61 -2.45 4.34 8.54
CA ASP A 61 -1.55 5.11 9.39
C ASP A 61 -0.92 6.28 8.59
N PRO A 62 -0.88 7.52 9.12
CA PRO A 62 -0.27 8.65 8.43
C PRO A 62 1.21 8.45 8.09
N GLU A 63 1.99 7.81 8.97
CA GLU A 63 3.41 7.55 8.75
C GLU A 63 3.62 6.49 7.66
N TYR A 64 2.72 5.50 7.59
CA TYR A 64 2.77 4.48 6.54
C TYR A 64 2.58 5.11 5.16
N GLY A 65 1.53 5.92 4.99
CA GLY A 65 1.31 6.60 3.71
C GLY A 65 2.43 7.57 3.33
N ALA A 66 3.02 8.27 4.31
CA ALA A 66 4.16 9.15 4.08
C ALA A 66 5.40 8.37 3.60
N GLY A 67 5.74 7.25 4.26
CA GLY A 67 6.89 6.41 3.90
C GLY A 67 6.77 5.78 2.52
N VAL A 68 5.57 5.30 2.14
CA VAL A 68 5.33 4.77 0.79
C VAL A 68 5.45 5.86 -0.28
N ARG A 69 4.91 7.06 -0.02
CA ARG A 69 5.04 8.20 -0.94
C ARG A 69 6.51 8.58 -1.14
N GLU A 70 7.28 8.65 -0.07
CA GLU A 70 8.70 8.98 -0.14
C GLU A 70 9.47 7.91 -0.95
N ALA A 71 9.20 6.63 -0.70
CA ALA A 71 9.83 5.52 -1.42
C ALA A 71 9.52 5.54 -2.92
N LEU A 72 8.28 5.85 -3.31
CA LEU A 72 7.89 6.04 -4.72
C LEU A 72 8.64 7.22 -5.34
N SER A 73 8.73 8.34 -4.64
CA SER A 73 9.50 9.52 -5.10
C SER A 73 10.98 9.18 -5.29
N ARG A 74 11.60 8.45 -4.35
CA ARG A 74 13.01 8.00 -4.49
C ARG A 74 13.20 7.12 -5.73
N LEU A 75 12.29 6.18 -5.99
CA LEU A 75 12.36 5.32 -7.18
C LEU A 75 12.12 6.09 -8.48
N ALA A 76 11.25 7.09 -8.48
CA ALA A 76 11.06 7.95 -9.65
C ALA A 76 12.33 8.74 -10.01
N ILE A 77 13.09 9.17 -9.00
CA ILE A 77 14.37 9.88 -9.18
C ILE A 77 15.46 8.93 -9.72
N VAL A 78 15.50 7.69 -9.23
CA VAL A 78 16.58 6.72 -9.52
C VAL A 78 16.29 5.85 -10.74
N ARG A 79 15.03 5.79 -11.22
CA ARG A 79 14.66 4.92 -12.34
C ARG A 79 15.55 5.19 -13.56
N PRO A 80 16.24 4.18 -14.11
CA PRO A 80 16.91 4.34 -15.40
C PRO A 80 15.86 4.69 -16.45
N VAL A 81 16.20 5.63 -17.32
CA VAL A 81 15.36 6.17 -18.40
C VAL A 81 15.22 5.17 -19.56
N ASP A 82 15.00 3.88 -19.28
CA ASP A 82 14.89 2.88 -20.34
C ASP A 82 13.57 2.11 -20.19
N GLY A 83 12.60 2.52 -21.00
CA GLY A 83 11.24 2.01 -21.05
C GLY A 83 11.13 0.61 -21.65
N SER A 84 11.50 -0.43 -20.90
CA SER A 84 11.15 -1.81 -21.27
C SER A 84 10.89 -2.69 -20.04
N VAL A 85 9.69 -2.61 -19.47
CA VAL A 85 9.06 -3.82 -18.92
C VAL A 85 7.61 -3.81 -19.39
N ALA A 86 7.40 -4.62 -20.42
CA ALA A 86 6.12 -4.89 -21.02
C ALA A 86 5.21 -5.66 -20.05
N ALA A 87 3.91 -5.49 -20.31
CA ALA A 87 2.86 -6.37 -19.85
C ALA A 87 3.16 -7.84 -20.20
N GLU A 88 2.85 -8.73 -19.26
CA GLU A 88 2.32 -10.07 -19.54
C GLU A 88 1.33 -10.45 -18.43
#